data_AF-A0A963TNB3-F1
#
_entry.id   AF-A0A963TNB3-F1
#
_cell.length_a   1.000
_cell.length_b   1.000
_cell.length_c   1.000
_cell.angle_alpha   90.00
_cell.angle_beta   90.00
_cell.angle_gamma   90.00
#
_symmetry.space_group_name_H-M   'P 1'
#
loop_
_entity.id
_entity.type
_entity.pdbx_description
1 polymer ?
#
loop_
_entity_poly.entity_id
_entity_poly.type
_entity_poly.pdbx_seq_one_letter_code
_entity_poly.pdbx_strand_id
1 'polypeptide(L)'
;LDHSSSSTPDEFAKMAEFAENLELIMAGDGPRVPNQGELLNLQNLGRSYYAKVAIAEGESVTRDKIVLHSPRTGLGQEDIGPLLGKAAVRQVGKDKVIDRSVFERPQPVDEATLAWARTAKLSLPVRFHDMDDLARRLPTGHFEFHLTFGDVAGDIDAAKFDRTNHYSVHLPDYVSSTLLMDPFSPRADQREASDFVLNRTVEFAKALQDRTGRDCLIVGSFSNVHGSLEMFFNQHAELLSTHAKSGVTILPQWLPPIAWYFGGAARLKAMNNLADIDLIKRHQMPICMDVCHLCMGDKVFDFVAADVVKDLAPLIRHVHIADALGHDGEGLPFGEGDPGNMDAIAAAMTLDGIKVIEVWQGHLNGGDGFARALIDLKERFDGRQ
;
A
#
# COMPACT_ATOMS: atom_id res chain seq x y z
N LEU A 1 30.47 -19.86 -35.85
CA LEU A 1 30.36 -18.51 -35.26
C LEU A 1 28.94 -18.06 -35.53
N ASP A 2 28.11 -18.07 -34.50
CA ASP A 2 26.76 -17.51 -34.63
C ASP A 2 26.88 -16.01 -34.93
N HIS A 3 26.02 -15.51 -35.81
CA HIS A 3 26.07 -14.11 -36.22
C HIS A 3 25.67 -13.24 -35.02
N SER A 4 26.31 -12.09 -34.80
CA SER A 4 25.99 -11.19 -33.67
C SER A 4 24.58 -10.56 -33.73
N SER A 5 23.78 -10.98 -34.70
CA SER A 5 22.40 -10.59 -34.95
C SER A 5 21.42 -11.77 -34.87
N SER A 6 21.88 -12.97 -34.49
CA SER A 6 21.02 -14.12 -34.20
C SER A 6 20.36 -13.92 -32.83
N SER A 7 19.04 -14.16 -32.74
CA SER A 7 18.35 -14.21 -31.45
C SER A 7 18.92 -15.35 -30.60
N THR A 8 19.18 -15.06 -29.33
CA THR A 8 19.45 -16.09 -28.31
C THR A 8 18.23 -17.01 -28.13
N PRO A 9 18.40 -18.21 -27.55
CA PRO A 9 17.27 -19.07 -27.20
C PRO A 9 16.18 -18.35 -26.38
N ASP A 10 16.59 -17.49 -25.44
CA ASP A 10 15.66 -16.70 -24.61
C ASP A 10 14.90 -15.66 -25.44
N GLU A 11 15.59 -14.95 -26.34
CA GLU A 11 14.94 -13.99 -27.25
C GLU A 11 13.99 -14.68 -28.22
N PHE A 12 14.36 -15.86 -28.75
CA PHE A 12 13.49 -16.64 -29.63
C PHE A 12 12.27 -17.18 -28.90
N ALA A 13 12.42 -17.66 -27.66
CA ALA A 13 11.30 -18.07 -26.81
C ALA A 13 10.32 -16.91 -26.58
N LYS A 14 10.84 -15.71 -26.29
CA LYS A 14 10.02 -14.50 -26.14
C LYS A 14 9.31 -14.11 -27.43
N MET A 15 9.97 -14.26 -28.59
CA MET A 15 9.32 -14.03 -29.88
C MET A 15 8.19 -15.02 -30.16
N ALA A 16 8.39 -16.30 -29.82
CA ALA A 16 7.35 -17.33 -29.94
C ALA A 16 6.16 -17.01 -29.03
N GLU A 17 6.40 -16.63 -27.78
CA GLU A 17 5.36 -16.19 -26.84
C GLU A 17 4.55 -15.01 -27.41
N PHE A 18 5.20 -13.99 -27.95
CA PHE A 18 4.50 -12.87 -28.58
C PHE A 18 3.70 -13.28 -29.82
N ALA A 19 4.21 -14.19 -30.63
CA ALA A 19 3.52 -14.69 -31.81
C ALA A 19 2.27 -15.51 -31.43
N GLU A 20 2.38 -16.36 -30.40
CA GLU A 20 1.26 -17.14 -29.86
C GLU A 20 0.17 -16.26 -29.26
N ASN A 21 0.54 -15.13 -28.66
CA ASN A 21 -0.39 -14.18 -28.04
C ASN A 21 -0.76 -13.00 -28.96
N LEU A 22 -0.43 -13.04 -30.26
CA LEU A 22 -0.60 -11.92 -31.17
C LEU A 22 -2.06 -11.48 -31.28
N GLU A 23 -3.00 -12.43 -31.33
CA GLU A 23 -4.43 -12.11 -31.38
C GLU A 23 -4.88 -11.34 -30.13
N LEU A 24 -4.40 -11.73 -28.94
CA LEU A 24 -4.69 -11.02 -27.68
C LEU A 24 -4.06 -9.62 -27.67
N ILE A 25 -2.80 -9.49 -28.10
CA ILE A 25 -2.10 -8.21 -28.20
C ILE A 25 -2.84 -7.25 -29.14
N MET A 26 -3.40 -7.78 -30.23
CA MET A 26 -4.12 -7.00 -31.24
C MET A 26 -5.61 -6.82 -30.96
N ALA A 27 -6.17 -7.52 -29.96
CA ALA A 27 -7.61 -7.51 -29.66
C ALA A 27 -8.10 -6.18 -29.04
N GLY A 28 -7.19 -5.34 -28.54
CA GLY A 28 -7.57 -4.10 -27.84
C GLY A 28 -7.69 -2.88 -28.76
N ASP A 29 -8.93 -2.43 -29.01
CA ASP A 29 -9.24 -1.08 -29.53
C ASP A 29 -9.87 -0.15 -28.47
N GLY A 30 -9.93 -0.61 -27.23
CA GLY A 30 -10.47 0.13 -26.09
C GLY A 30 -9.66 1.38 -25.73
N PRO A 31 -10.25 2.31 -24.96
CA PRO A 31 -9.52 3.47 -24.44
C PRO A 31 -8.32 3.00 -23.62
N ARG A 32 -7.15 3.59 -23.87
CA ARG A 32 -5.95 3.31 -23.08
C ARG A 32 -6.14 3.88 -21.67
N VAL A 33 -6.28 2.99 -20.70
CA VAL A 33 -6.35 3.34 -19.28
C VAL A 33 -4.95 3.14 -18.69
N PRO A 34 -4.38 4.14 -18.01
CA PRO A 34 -3.09 3.97 -17.34
C PRO A 34 -3.19 2.89 -16.26
N ASN A 35 -2.22 1.98 -16.21
CA ASN A 35 -2.09 1.04 -15.10
C ASN A 35 -1.50 1.74 -13.86
N GLN A 36 -1.46 1.01 -12.74
CA GLN A 36 -1.02 1.57 -11.46
C GLN A 36 0.44 2.05 -11.46
N GLY A 37 1.33 1.33 -12.14
CA GLY A 37 2.72 1.75 -12.33
C GLY A 37 2.85 3.04 -13.15
N GLU A 38 2.03 3.19 -14.19
CA GLU A 38 1.96 4.41 -15.01
C GLU A 38 1.39 5.59 -14.22
N LEU A 39 0.37 5.38 -13.39
CA LEU A 39 -0.17 6.39 -12.47
C LEU A 39 0.89 6.83 -11.44
N LEU A 40 1.64 5.90 -10.87
CA LEU A 40 2.75 6.18 -9.96
C LEU A 40 3.86 6.98 -10.66
N ASN A 41 4.24 6.59 -11.87
CA ASN A 41 5.22 7.32 -12.68
C ASN A 41 4.72 8.73 -13.02
N LEU A 42 3.45 8.88 -13.36
CA LEU A 42 2.83 10.18 -13.61
C LEU A 42 2.86 11.07 -12.36
N GLN A 43 2.62 10.50 -11.19
CA GLN A 43 2.73 11.20 -9.91
C GLN A 43 4.17 11.67 -9.66
N ASN A 44 5.14 10.77 -9.78
CA ASN A 44 6.55 11.05 -9.42
C ASN A 44 7.25 11.99 -10.42
N LEU A 45 7.03 11.77 -11.71
CA LEU A 45 7.73 12.49 -12.79
C LEU A 45 6.91 13.68 -13.35
N GLY A 46 5.59 13.67 -13.13
CA GLY A 46 4.71 14.71 -13.61
C GLY A 46 4.81 16.03 -12.83
N ARG A 47 3.92 16.97 -13.19
CA ARG A 47 3.78 18.26 -12.51
C ARG A 47 2.32 18.54 -12.16
N SER A 48 2.09 19.10 -10.98
CA SER A 48 0.81 19.68 -10.55
C SER A 48 0.98 21.13 -10.14
N TYR A 49 -0.12 21.83 -9.92
CA TYR A 49 -0.07 23.20 -9.41
C TYR A 49 0.23 23.25 -7.91
N TYR A 50 1.05 24.23 -7.54
CA TYR A 50 1.38 24.62 -6.18
C TYR A 50 1.11 26.12 -6.02
N ALA A 51 0.83 26.55 -4.80
CA ALA A 51 0.55 27.93 -4.46
C ALA A 51 1.85 28.75 -4.54
N LYS A 52 1.92 29.69 -5.49
CA LYS A 52 3.05 30.63 -5.64
C LYS A 52 3.10 31.66 -4.49
N VAL A 53 1.94 31.95 -3.93
CA VAL A 53 1.73 32.81 -2.75
C VAL A 53 0.74 32.12 -1.82
N ALA A 54 0.67 32.53 -0.55
CA ALA A 54 -0.38 32.04 0.34
C ALA A 54 -1.77 32.49 -0.20
N ILE A 55 -2.76 31.60 -0.10
CA ILE A 55 -4.14 31.83 -0.53
C ILE A 55 -5.04 31.65 0.71
N ALA A 56 -5.79 32.68 1.07
CA ALA A 56 -6.70 32.64 2.22
C ALA A 56 -7.99 31.87 1.91
N GLU A 57 -8.68 31.36 2.95
CA GLU A 57 -10.04 30.85 2.79
C GLU A 57 -10.96 31.99 2.27
N GLY A 58 -11.79 31.68 1.28
CA GLY A 58 -12.63 32.63 0.56
C GLY A 58 -11.94 33.38 -0.58
N GLU A 59 -10.61 33.29 -0.71
CA GLU A 59 -9.87 33.97 -1.77
C GLU A 59 -9.91 33.20 -3.10
N SER A 60 -10.09 33.90 -4.22
CA SER A 60 -10.07 33.26 -5.54
C SER A 60 -8.67 32.75 -5.93
N VAL A 61 -8.62 31.50 -6.39
CA VAL A 61 -7.41 30.87 -6.95
C VAL A 61 -7.26 31.29 -8.41
N THR A 62 -6.21 32.03 -8.73
CA THR A 62 -5.96 32.59 -10.07
C THR A 62 -4.63 32.11 -10.65
N ARG A 63 -4.46 32.20 -11.97
CA ARG A 63 -3.24 31.71 -12.66
C ARG A 63 -1.96 32.36 -12.17
N ASP A 64 -2.01 33.62 -11.74
CA ASP A 64 -0.86 34.36 -11.20
C ASP A 64 -0.45 33.89 -9.79
N LYS A 65 -1.34 33.22 -9.05
CA LYS A 65 -1.11 32.69 -7.70
C LYS A 65 -0.66 31.24 -7.66
N ILE A 66 -0.59 30.56 -8.81
CA ILE A 66 -0.21 29.14 -8.89
C ILE A 66 0.97 28.94 -9.84
N VAL A 67 1.72 27.87 -9.63
CA VAL A 67 2.90 27.50 -10.42
C VAL A 67 2.99 25.98 -10.54
N LEU A 68 3.48 25.47 -11.67
CA LEU A 68 3.66 24.04 -11.88
C LEU A 68 4.99 23.56 -11.29
N HIS A 69 4.93 22.56 -10.41
CA HIS A 69 6.10 21.87 -9.86
C HIS A 69 5.88 20.35 -9.84
N SER A 70 6.99 19.62 -9.82
CA SER A 70 7.01 18.18 -9.52
C SER A 70 7.18 17.98 -8.01
N PRO A 71 6.69 16.88 -7.43
CA PRO A 71 5.88 15.82 -8.07
C PRO A 71 4.41 16.27 -8.32
N ARG A 72 3.68 15.50 -9.14
CA ARG A 72 2.25 15.69 -9.42
C ARG A 72 1.39 15.08 -8.31
N THR A 73 1.33 15.74 -7.16
CA THR A 73 0.50 15.33 -6.01
C THR A 73 -0.83 16.07 -5.91
N GLY A 74 -1.10 16.99 -6.86
CA GLY A 74 -2.35 17.76 -6.93
C GLY A 74 -2.90 17.86 -8.35
N LEU A 75 -3.65 18.92 -8.61
CA LEU A 75 -4.33 19.16 -9.87
C LEU A 75 -3.32 19.48 -10.99
N GLY A 76 -3.46 18.78 -12.13
CA GLY A 76 -2.67 19.00 -13.33
C GLY A 76 -3.19 20.15 -14.20
N GLN A 77 -2.56 20.34 -15.36
CA GLN A 77 -3.00 21.34 -16.35
C GLN A 77 -4.38 21.02 -16.92
N GLU A 78 -4.66 19.74 -17.09
CA GLU A 78 -5.92 19.18 -17.57
C GLU A 78 -7.06 19.36 -16.56
N ASP A 79 -6.76 19.39 -15.25
CA ASP A 79 -7.77 19.35 -14.19
C ASP A 79 -8.11 20.75 -13.65
N ILE A 80 -7.16 21.70 -13.69
CA ILE A 80 -7.33 23.00 -13.01
C ILE A 80 -8.35 23.92 -13.69
N GLY A 81 -8.59 23.73 -15.00
CA GLY A 81 -9.35 24.66 -15.84
C GLY A 81 -10.72 25.06 -15.25
N PRO A 82 -11.58 24.09 -14.90
CA PRO A 82 -12.88 24.35 -14.28
C PRO A 82 -12.85 24.93 -12.86
N LEU A 83 -11.68 24.98 -12.22
CA LEU A 83 -11.49 25.39 -10.83
C LEU A 83 -10.85 26.77 -10.70
N LEU A 84 -10.17 27.26 -11.75
CA LEU A 84 -9.62 28.62 -11.77
C LEU A 84 -10.72 29.67 -11.56
N GLY A 85 -10.44 30.63 -10.69
CA GLY A 85 -11.34 31.71 -10.30
C GLY A 85 -12.26 31.36 -9.11
N LYS A 86 -12.42 30.07 -8.78
CA LYS A 86 -13.19 29.67 -7.59
C LYS A 86 -12.48 30.09 -6.31
N ALA A 87 -13.29 30.40 -5.29
CA ALA A 87 -12.81 30.72 -3.95
C ALA A 87 -12.28 29.45 -3.26
N ALA A 88 -11.14 29.57 -2.60
CA ALA A 88 -10.60 28.48 -1.80
C ALA A 88 -11.50 28.22 -0.58
N VAL A 89 -11.80 26.95 -0.27
CA VAL A 89 -12.60 26.56 0.90
C VAL A 89 -11.76 26.31 2.16
N ARG A 90 -10.44 26.48 2.04
CA ARG A 90 -9.45 26.41 3.13
C ARG A 90 -8.25 27.28 2.82
N GLN A 91 -7.47 27.61 3.83
CA GLN A 91 -6.19 28.27 3.64
C GLN A 91 -5.17 27.35 2.97
N VAL A 92 -4.36 27.91 2.07
CA VAL A 92 -3.23 27.24 1.41
C VAL A 92 -1.97 28.07 1.63
N GLY A 93 -0.96 27.48 2.27
CA GLY A 93 0.34 28.13 2.44
C GLY A 93 1.10 28.25 1.11
N LYS A 94 2.06 29.18 1.04
CA LYS A 94 3.00 29.26 -0.09
C LYS A 94 3.72 27.91 -0.25
N ASP A 95 3.98 27.52 -1.50
CA ASP A 95 4.66 26.30 -1.92
C ASP A 95 3.92 25.01 -1.50
N LYS A 96 2.64 25.11 -1.11
CA LYS A 96 1.76 23.96 -0.87
C LYS A 96 0.99 23.58 -2.12
N VAL A 97 0.67 22.30 -2.23
CA VAL A 97 -0.04 21.73 -3.38
C VAL A 97 -1.44 22.33 -3.54
N ILE A 98 -1.86 22.53 -4.80
CA ILE A 98 -3.23 22.86 -5.19
C ILE A 98 -3.92 21.56 -5.59
N ASP A 99 -4.65 20.97 -4.64
CA ASP A 99 -5.43 19.74 -4.81
C ASP A 99 -6.94 20.04 -4.81
N ARG A 100 -7.79 19.00 -4.90
CA ARG A 100 -9.25 19.19 -4.92
C ARG A 100 -9.78 19.78 -3.61
N SER A 101 -9.14 19.48 -2.47
CA SER A 101 -9.56 20.01 -1.17
C SER A 101 -9.40 21.53 -1.04
N VAL A 102 -8.68 22.19 -1.96
CA VAL A 102 -8.66 23.65 -2.05
C VAL A 102 -10.02 24.20 -2.49
N PHE A 103 -10.80 23.44 -3.26
CA PHE A 103 -12.06 23.88 -3.86
C PHE A 103 -13.29 23.14 -3.31
N GLU A 104 -13.08 21.96 -2.76
CA GLU A 104 -14.13 21.06 -2.28
C GLU A 104 -13.89 20.78 -0.80
N ARG A 105 -14.94 20.89 0.04
CA ARG A 105 -14.80 20.49 1.44
C ARG A 105 -14.74 18.97 1.49
N PRO A 106 -13.82 18.38 2.28
CA PRO A 106 -13.73 16.94 2.38
C PRO A 106 -15.03 16.32 2.91
N GLN A 107 -15.29 15.07 2.53
CA GLN A 107 -16.43 14.29 2.97
C GLN A 107 -16.45 14.23 4.51
N PRO A 108 -17.54 14.68 5.16
CA PRO A 108 -17.68 14.55 6.60
C PRO A 108 -17.91 13.08 6.95
N VAL A 109 -17.32 12.64 8.06
CA VAL A 109 -17.55 11.32 8.66
C VAL A 109 -18.21 11.55 10.00
N ASP A 110 -19.36 10.91 10.23
CA ASP A 110 -20.09 11.06 11.47
C ASP A 110 -19.50 10.22 12.62
N GLU A 111 -19.88 10.57 13.84
CA GLU A 111 -19.36 9.89 15.04
C GLU A 111 -19.79 8.42 15.10
N ALA A 112 -20.95 8.07 14.53
CA ALA A 112 -21.40 6.67 14.46
C ALA A 112 -20.46 5.82 13.59
N THR A 113 -20.00 6.37 12.47
CA THR A 113 -19.02 5.73 11.59
C THR A 113 -17.66 5.60 12.26
N LEU A 114 -17.19 6.65 12.93
CA LEU A 114 -15.91 6.62 13.65
C LEU A 114 -15.94 5.64 14.84
N ALA A 115 -17.04 5.58 15.57
CA ALA A 115 -17.23 4.63 16.67
C ALA A 115 -17.27 3.18 16.18
N TRP A 116 -17.95 2.93 15.06
CA TRP A 116 -17.94 1.64 14.40
C TRP A 116 -16.52 1.28 13.92
N ALA A 117 -15.80 2.20 13.26
CA ALA A 117 -14.44 1.99 12.78
C ALA A 117 -13.47 1.63 13.92
N ARG A 118 -13.56 2.32 15.07
CA ARG A 118 -12.79 1.97 16.28
C ARG A 118 -13.11 0.55 16.76
N THR A 119 -14.38 0.16 16.78
CA THR A 119 -14.83 -1.16 17.22
C THR A 119 -14.38 -2.26 16.26
N ALA A 120 -14.46 -2.01 14.96
CA ALA A 120 -14.01 -2.91 13.90
C ALA A 120 -12.47 -2.95 13.73
N LYS A 121 -11.73 -2.14 14.53
CA LYS A 121 -10.27 -2.00 14.48
C LYS A 121 -9.75 -1.56 13.10
N LEU A 122 -10.47 -0.66 12.44
CA LEU A 122 -10.04 -0.10 11.17
C LEU A 122 -8.87 0.85 11.39
N SER A 123 -7.81 0.64 10.61
CA SER A 123 -6.57 1.41 10.65
C SER A 123 -6.39 2.20 9.37
N LEU A 124 -5.72 3.34 9.47
CA LEU A 124 -5.37 4.17 8.32
C LEU A 124 -3.85 4.15 8.12
N PRO A 125 -3.36 3.93 6.89
CA PRO A 125 -1.95 4.08 6.60
C PRO A 125 -1.58 5.56 6.61
N VAL A 126 -0.48 5.89 7.28
CA VAL A 126 -0.05 7.27 7.51
C VAL A 126 1.45 7.42 7.34
N ARG A 127 1.88 8.57 6.83
CA ARG A 127 3.27 9.03 6.97
C ARG A 127 3.39 9.97 8.15
N PHE A 128 4.60 10.23 8.61
CA PHE A 128 4.83 11.12 9.76
C PHE A 128 4.21 12.51 9.59
N HIS A 129 4.19 13.06 8.37
CA HIS A 129 3.61 14.37 8.11
C HIS A 129 2.08 14.38 8.00
N ASP A 130 1.45 13.21 7.79
CA ASP A 130 -0.01 13.09 7.70
C ASP A 130 -0.65 12.78 9.06
N MET A 131 0.13 12.20 9.99
CA MET A 131 -0.34 11.61 11.24
C MET A 131 -1.27 12.52 12.05
N ASP A 132 -0.84 13.75 12.35
CA ASP A 132 -1.60 14.67 13.22
C ASP A 132 -2.91 15.14 12.58
N ASP A 133 -2.89 15.42 11.27
CA ASP A 133 -4.04 15.92 10.54
C ASP A 133 -5.07 14.81 10.30
N LEU A 134 -4.60 13.60 9.93
CA LEU A 134 -5.48 12.44 9.76
C LEU A 134 -6.06 11.96 11.07
N ALA A 135 -5.28 11.88 12.16
CA ALA A 135 -5.82 11.47 13.45
C ALA A 135 -6.84 12.47 14.02
N ARG A 136 -6.68 13.76 13.73
CA ARG A 136 -7.67 14.78 14.11
C ARG A 136 -8.96 14.67 13.31
N ARG A 137 -8.86 14.42 12.00
CA ARG A 137 -10.02 14.34 11.11
C ARG A 137 -10.75 12.99 11.22
N LEU A 138 -10.00 11.90 11.28
CA LEU A 138 -10.47 10.52 11.22
C LEU A 138 -9.90 9.73 12.43
N PRO A 139 -10.37 10.00 13.66
CA PRO A 139 -9.88 9.35 14.88
C PRO A 139 -10.38 7.89 15.01
N THR A 140 -9.85 7.01 14.15
CA THR A 140 -10.11 5.55 14.16
C THR A 140 -9.38 4.83 15.30
N GLY A 141 -8.45 5.51 15.97
CA GLY A 141 -7.65 4.97 17.08
C GLY A 141 -6.59 3.95 16.65
N HIS A 142 -6.50 3.61 15.37
CA HIS A 142 -5.55 2.67 14.81
C HIS A 142 -4.89 3.28 13.57
N PHE A 143 -3.56 3.23 13.51
CA PHE A 143 -2.80 3.80 12.40
C PHE A 143 -1.61 2.91 12.06
N GLU A 144 -1.29 2.80 10.77
CA GLU A 144 -0.11 2.09 10.31
C GLU A 144 0.91 3.06 9.70
N PHE A 145 2.11 3.13 10.25
CA PHE A 145 3.16 3.97 9.69
C PHE A 145 3.74 3.36 8.43
N HIS A 146 3.56 4.03 7.30
CA HIS A 146 4.16 3.70 6.01
C HIS A 146 5.45 4.49 5.83
N LEU A 147 6.58 3.86 6.14
CA LEU A 147 7.88 4.53 6.22
C LEU A 147 8.72 4.33 4.95
N THR A 148 9.56 5.30 4.64
CA THR A 148 10.65 5.13 3.68
C THR A 148 11.94 4.72 4.38
N PHE A 149 12.92 4.19 3.62
CA PHE A 149 14.26 3.94 4.17
C PHE A 149 14.93 5.22 4.71
N GLY A 150 14.59 6.39 4.16
CA GLY A 150 15.06 7.67 4.65
C GLY A 150 14.47 8.04 6.00
N ASP A 151 13.18 7.74 6.21
CA ASP A 151 12.50 7.99 7.48
C ASP A 151 13.11 7.18 8.62
N VAL A 152 13.38 5.88 8.40
CA VAL A 152 13.96 4.99 9.42
C VAL A 152 15.44 5.24 9.69
N ALA A 153 16.16 5.80 8.71
CA ALA A 153 17.54 6.22 8.87
C ALA A 153 17.67 7.46 9.77
N GLY A 154 16.59 8.26 9.88
CA GLY A 154 16.53 9.41 10.77
C GLY A 154 16.28 9.05 12.24
N ASP A 155 16.40 10.05 13.11
CA ASP A 155 15.99 9.95 14.50
C ASP A 155 14.47 10.09 14.62
N ILE A 156 13.81 9.03 15.08
CA ILE A 156 12.35 8.99 15.27
C ILE A 156 12.05 9.05 16.77
N ASP A 157 11.40 10.13 17.20
CA ASP A 157 10.95 10.30 18.58
C ASP A 157 9.50 9.81 18.73
N ALA A 158 9.35 8.58 19.20
CA ALA A 158 8.04 7.96 19.44
C ALA A 158 7.20 8.70 20.49
N ALA A 159 7.80 9.54 21.35
CA ALA A 159 7.06 10.27 22.38
C ALA A 159 6.09 11.32 21.81
N LYS A 160 6.29 11.72 20.54
CA LYS A 160 5.42 12.64 19.81
C LYS A 160 4.07 12.02 19.46
N PHE A 161 3.99 10.69 19.37
CA PHE A 161 2.76 10.02 19.00
C PHE A 161 1.83 9.81 20.20
N ASP A 162 0.52 9.89 19.94
CA ASP A 162 -0.52 9.74 20.95
C ASP A 162 -0.51 8.33 21.52
N ARG A 163 -0.43 8.22 22.86
CA ARG A 163 -0.38 6.94 23.57
C ARG A 163 -1.71 6.16 23.57
N THR A 164 -2.81 6.84 23.25
CA THR A 164 -4.15 6.25 23.27
C THR A 164 -4.43 5.41 22.03
N ASN A 165 -3.74 5.68 20.92
CA ASN A 165 -3.83 4.94 19.68
C ASN A 165 -3.10 3.59 19.74
N HIS A 166 -3.41 2.73 18.77
CA HIS A 166 -2.69 1.51 18.45
C HIS A 166 -1.95 1.71 17.12
N TYR A 167 -0.67 1.40 17.10
CA TYR A 167 0.16 1.55 15.90
C TYR A 167 0.64 0.20 15.36
N SER A 168 0.70 0.09 14.03
CA SER A 168 1.55 -0.87 13.31
C SER A 168 2.55 -0.10 12.43
N VAL A 169 3.55 -0.78 11.89
CA VAL A 169 4.55 -0.20 11.00
C VAL A 169 4.68 -1.06 9.75
N HIS A 170 4.53 -0.46 8.58
CA HIS A 170 4.92 -1.08 7.33
C HIS A 170 6.42 -0.90 7.15
N LEU A 171 7.15 -2.01 7.04
CA LEU A 171 8.57 -2.03 6.74
C LEU A 171 8.80 -1.40 5.36
N PRO A 172 9.83 -0.55 5.18
CA PRO A 172 10.15 -0.03 3.86
C PRO A 172 10.49 -1.17 2.88
N ASP A 173 9.82 -1.21 1.73
CA ASP A 173 10.10 -2.18 0.66
C ASP A 173 11.48 -1.98 0.02
N TYR A 174 12.03 -0.77 0.17
CA TYR A 174 13.32 -0.36 -0.37
C TYR A 174 14.32 -0.12 0.75
N VAL A 175 15.60 -0.43 0.49
CA VAL A 175 16.73 -0.08 1.36
C VAL A 175 17.60 1.02 0.77
N SER A 176 17.38 1.34 -0.51
CA SER A 176 17.97 2.48 -1.21
C SER A 176 17.12 2.82 -2.44
N SER A 177 17.52 3.83 -3.21
CA SER A 177 16.87 4.17 -4.48
C SER A 177 16.98 3.08 -5.56
N THR A 178 17.77 2.03 -5.35
CA THR A 178 18.04 0.99 -6.36
C THR A 178 17.95 -0.45 -5.85
N LEU A 179 17.71 -0.64 -4.55
CA LEU A 179 17.71 -1.97 -3.93
C LEU A 179 16.47 -2.17 -3.05
N LEU A 180 15.89 -3.35 -3.15
CA LEU A 180 14.77 -3.81 -2.32
C LEU A 180 15.28 -4.32 -0.98
N MET A 181 14.38 -4.33 0.00
CA MET A 181 14.51 -5.08 1.25
C MET A 181 14.73 -6.57 0.94
N ASP A 182 15.88 -7.09 1.35
CA ASP A 182 16.28 -8.47 1.13
C ASP A 182 17.37 -8.89 2.14
N PRO A 183 16.97 -9.29 3.36
CA PRO A 183 17.90 -9.75 4.41
C PRO A 183 18.73 -10.99 3.98
N PHE A 184 18.30 -11.69 2.94
CA PHE A 184 18.94 -12.92 2.45
C PHE A 184 19.60 -12.74 1.07
N SER A 185 19.76 -11.49 0.62
CA SER A 185 20.41 -11.19 -0.66
C SER A 185 21.77 -11.88 -0.77
N PRO A 186 22.20 -12.41 -1.93
CA PRO A 186 23.55 -12.92 -2.10
C PRO A 186 24.60 -11.79 -1.99
N ARG A 187 24.18 -10.54 -2.18
CA ARG A 187 25.08 -9.37 -2.10
C ARG A 187 25.17 -8.87 -0.66
N ALA A 188 26.40 -8.74 -0.14
CA ALA A 188 26.64 -8.31 1.23
C ALA A 188 26.12 -6.89 1.51
N ASP A 189 26.31 -5.96 0.56
CA ASP A 189 25.85 -4.58 0.68
C ASP A 189 24.32 -4.47 0.84
N GLN A 190 23.56 -5.25 0.06
CA GLN A 190 22.10 -5.27 0.17
C GLN A 190 21.63 -5.93 1.46
N ARG A 191 22.28 -7.02 1.92
CA ARG A 191 21.94 -7.64 3.21
C ARG A 191 22.18 -6.67 4.36
N GLU A 192 23.34 -6.04 4.43
CA GLU A 192 23.69 -5.09 5.49
C GLU A 192 22.73 -3.89 5.50
N ALA A 193 22.34 -3.37 4.33
CA ALA A 193 21.35 -2.31 4.23
C ALA A 193 19.94 -2.76 4.66
N SER A 194 19.56 -4.00 4.34
CA SER A 194 18.30 -4.62 4.77
C SER A 194 18.25 -4.81 6.28
N ASP A 195 19.31 -5.34 6.86
CA ASP A 195 19.46 -5.50 8.31
C ASP A 195 19.40 -4.16 9.03
N PHE A 196 20.03 -3.12 8.47
CA PHE A 196 19.96 -1.77 9.03
C PHE A 196 18.51 -1.25 9.05
N VAL A 197 17.82 -1.25 7.91
CA VAL A 197 16.44 -0.77 7.79
C VAL A 197 15.50 -1.58 8.69
N LEU A 198 15.61 -2.91 8.67
CA LEU A 198 14.79 -3.80 9.49
C LEU A 198 14.98 -3.53 10.98
N ASN A 199 16.23 -3.44 11.45
CA ASN A 199 16.52 -3.18 12.86
C ASN A 199 16.02 -1.80 13.30
N ARG A 200 16.17 -0.77 12.47
CA ARG A 200 15.62 0.57 12.76
C ARG A 200 14.10 0.56 12.85
N THR A 201 13.41 -0.17 11.99
CA THR A 201 11.95 -0.36 12.06
C THR A 201 11.56 -1.13 13.33
N VAL A 202 12.31 -2.16 13.71
CA VAL A 202 12.11 -2.92 14.96
C VAL A 202 12.30 -2.03 16.20
N GLU A 203 13.33 -1.19 16.23
CA GLU A 203 13.56 -0.22 17.31
C GLU A 203 12.40 0.77 17.42
N PHE A 204 11.92 1.29 16.29
CA PHE A 204 10.78 2.19 16.28
C PHE A 204 9.49 1.52 16.78
N ALA A 205 9.20 0.30 16.30
CA ALA A 205 8.06 -0.48 16.78
C ALA A 205 8.13 -0.71 18.30
N LYS A 206 9.30 -1.09 18.84
CA LYS A 206 9.49 -1.21 20.31
C LYS A 206 9.21 0.08 21.05
N ALA A 207 9.71 1.22 20.54
CA ALA A 207 9.46 2.52 21.14
C ALA A 207 7.96 2.88 21.15
N LEU A 208 7.20 2.50 20.11
CA LEU A 208 5.74 2.62 20.07
C LEU A 208 5.06 1.67 21.07
N GLN A 209 5.56 0.44 21.24
CA GLN A 209 5.05 -0.50 22.24
C GLN A 209 5.22 0.07 23.65
N ASP A 210 6.41 0.55 23.99
CA ASP A 210 6.71 1.15 25.29
C ASP A 210 5.85 2.40 25.54
N ARG A 211 5.58 3.17 24.47
CA ARG A 211 4.76 4.39 24.54
C ARG A 211 3.28 4.09 24.78
N THR A 212 2.74 3.07 24.12
CA THR A 212 1.29 2.80 24.10
C THR A 212 0.86 1.69 25.05
N GLY A 213 1.78 0.84 25.49
CA GLY A 213 1.49 -0.39 26.24
C GLY A 213 0.79 -1.47 25.41
N ARG A 214 0.81 -1.36 24.07
CA ARG A 214 0.20 -2.31 23.12
C ARG A 214 1.28 -2.87 22.21
N ASP A 215 1.07 -4.08 21.68
CA ASP A 215 1.96 -4.65 20.66
C ASP A 215 1.98 -3.77 19.40
N CYS A 216 3.12 -3.68 18.72
CA CYS A 216 3.28 -2.94 17.48
C CYS A 216 3.78 -3.90 16.41
N LEU A 217 2.87 -4.32 15.53
CA LEU A 217 3.16 -5.26 14.45
C LEU A 217 3.97 -4.58 13.36
N ILE A 218 4.92 -5.30 12.78
CA ILE A 218 5.64 -4.89 11.58
C ILE A 218 5.15 -5.72 10.40
N VAL A 219 4.67 -5.08 9.34
CA VAL A 219 4.31 -5.73 8.08
C VAL A 219 5.47 -5.62 7.10
N GLY A 220 5.86 -6.69 6.41
CA GLY A 220 6.99 -6.67 5.47
C GLY A 220 6.74 -7.41 4.16
N SER A 221 7.05 -6.75 3.04
CA SER A 221 6.88 -7.26 1.69
C SER A 221 8.10 -8.07 1.20
N PHE A 222 8.34 -9.23 1.79
CA PHE A 222 9.47 -10.09 1.41
C PHE A 222 9.17 -10.84 0.11
N SER A 223 9.86 -10.50 -0.98
CA SER A 223 9.55 -11.01 -2.33
C SER A 223 10.70 -11.73 -3.05
N ASN A 224 11.93 -11.57 -2.57
CA ASN A 224 13.14 -12.06 -3.26
C ASN A 224 13.44 -13.54 -2.93
N VAL A 225 13.42 -14.40 -3.96
CA VAL A 225 13.71 -15.84 -3.84
C VAL A 225 15.04 -16.16 -4.53
N HIS A 226 16.07 -16.53 -3.75
CA HIS A 226 17.42 -16.85 -4.26
C HIS A 226 17.69 -18.33 -4.51
N GLY A 227 16.73 -19.20 -4.16
CA GLY A 227 16.83 -20.66 -4.30
C GLY A 227 15.46 -21.28 -4.50
N SER A 228 15.10 -22.25 -3.66
CA SER A 228 13.75 -22.82 -3.66
C SER A 228 12.79 -21.99 -2.79
N LEU A 229 11.48 -22.13 -3.04
CA LEU A 229 10.47 -21.58 -2.13
C LEU A 229 10.60 -22.14 -0.72
N GLU A 230 10.91 -23.43 -0.58
CA GLU A 230 11.14 -24.02 0.74
C GLU A 230 12.32 -23.37 1.48
N MET A 231 13.41 -23.03 0.79
CA MET A 231 14.52 -22.28 1.39
C MET A 231 14.06 -20.89 1.83
N PHE A 232 13.30 -20.19 0.98
CA PHE A 232 12.74 -18.87 1.30
C PHE A 232 11.90 -18.92 2.58
N PHE A 233 10.92 -19.83 2.67
CA PHE A 233 10.05 -19.93 3.84
C PHE A 233 10.80 -20.36 5.12
N ASN A 234 11.77 -21.27 5.01
CA ASN A 234 12.61 -21.66 6.15
C ASN A 234 13.38 -20.46 6.72
N GLN A 235 14.06 -19.71 5.85
CA GLN A 235 14.86 -18.55 6.24
C GLN A 235 14.00 -17.45 6.87
N HIS A 236 12.86 -17.14 6.26
CA HIS A 236 11.94 -16.13 6.81
C HIS A 236 11.32 -16.61 8.12
N ALA A 237 10.90 -17.87 8.24
CA ALA A 237 10.37 -18.40 9.51
C ALA A 237 11.38 -18.26 10.67
N GLU A 238 12.68 -18.50 10.42
CA GLU A 238 13.74 -18.31 11.41
C GLU A 238 13.93 -16.83 11.80
N LEU A 239 13.95 -15.93 10.81
CA LEU A 239 14.04 -14.48 11.04
C LEU A 239 12.87 -13.98 11.89
N LEU A 240 11.65 -14.32 11.50
CA LEU A 240 10.42 -13.92 12.19
C LEU A 240 10.41 -14.47 13.63
N SER A 241 10.80 -15.73 13.82
CA SER A 241 10.90 -16.36 15.15
C SER A 241 11.92 -15.64 16.05
N THR A 242 13.04 -15.21 15.47
CA THR A 242 14.11 -14.49 16.20
C THR A 242 13.61 -13.15 16.71
N HIS A 243 12.94 -12.36 15.87
CA HIS A 243 12.37 -11.09 16.28
C HIS A 243 11.21 -11.25 17.27
N ALA A 244 10.34 -12.25 17.08
CA ALA A 244 9.25 -12.56 18.00
C ALA A 244 9.76 -12.87 19.42
N LYS A 245 10.84 -13.65 19.55
CA LYS A 245 11.50 -13.92 20.85
C LYS A 245 12.06 -12.66 21.50
N SER A 246 12.38 -11.64 20.71
CA SER A 246 12.85 -10.33 21.17
C SER A 246 11.73 -9.32 21.44
N GLY A 247 10.46 -9.76 21.40
CA GLY A 247 9.29 -8.96 21.76
C GLY A 247 8.69 -8.13 20.63
N VAL A 248 9.03 -8.40 19.36
CA VAL A 248 8.43 -7.72 18.19
C VAL A 248 7.98 -8.75 17.18
N THR A 249 6.72 -8.63 16.74
CA THR A 249 6.16 -9.53 15.73
C THR A 249 6.29 -8.89 14.36
N ILE A 250 6.96 -9.58 13.45
CA ILE A 250 7.01 -9.24 12.03
C ILE A 250 6.07 -10.20 11.30
N LEU A 251 5.31 -9.69 10.35
CA LEU A 251 4.35 -10.42 9.54
C LEU A 251 4.71 -10.24 8.06
N PRO A 252 5.11 -11.30 7.34
CA PRO A 252 5.22 -11.24 5.89
C PRO A 252 3.81 -11.00 5.31
N GLN A 253 3.73 -10.07 4.36
CA GLN A 253 2.49 -9.72 3.68
C GLN A 253 2.23 -10.68 2.51
N TRP A 254 0.96 -10.96 2.24
CA TRP A 254 0.55 -11.54 0.97
C TRP A 254 0.75 -10.53 -0.18
N LEU A 255 1.43 -10.93 -1.24
CA LEU A 255 1.92 -10.03 -2.28
C LEU A 255 1.12 -10.16 -3.58
N PRO A 256 1.13 -9.14 -4.45
CA PRO A 256 0.47 -9.25 -5.73
C PRO A 256 1.24 -10.23 -6.64
N PRO A 257 0.59 -10.79 -7.68
CA PRO A 257 1.27 -11.60 -8.69
C PRO A 257 2.38 -10.80 -9.42
N ILE A 258 2.15 -9.51 -9.61
CA ILE A 258 3.04 -8.57 -10.28
C ILE A 258 3.12 -7.31 -9.42
N ALA A 259 4.32 -6.96 -8.95
CA ALA A 259 4.56 -5.76 -8.16
C ALA A 259 5.20 -4.65 -9.01
N TRP A 260 5.00 -3.41 -8.59
CA TRP A 260 5.58 -2.22 -9.22
C TRP A 260 6.82 -1.76 -8.46
N TYR A 261 8.01 -2.13 -8.93
CA TYR A 261 9.28 -1.74 -8.32
C TYR A 261 10.10 -0.86 -9.27
N PHE A 262 10.64 0.24 -8.74
CA PHE A 262 11.49 1.20 -9.48
C PHE A 262 10.84 1.72 -10.79
N GLY A 263 9.50 1.83 -10.82
CA GLY A 263 8.74 2.28 -11.98
C GLY A 263 8.54 1.22 -13.08
N GLY A 264 8.92 -0.04 -12.82
CA GLY A 264 8.68 -1.19 -13.70
C GLY A 264 7.88 -2.31 -13.02
N ALA A 265 7.34 -3.23 -13.81
CA ALA A 265 6.63 -4.41 -13.32
C ALA A 265 7.59 -5.58 -13.07
N ALA A 266 7.41 -6.24 -11.92
CA ALA A 266 8.18 -7.40 -11.51
C ALA A 266 7.24 -8.53 -11.09
N ARG A 267 7.31 -9.68 -11.79
CA ARG A 267 6.55 -10.88 -11.41
C ARG A 267 7.13 -11.47 -10.13
N LEU A 268 6.28 -11.65 -9.12
CA LEU A 268 6.67 -12.19 -7.82
C LEU A 268 6.47 -13.70 -7.78
N LYS A 269 7.30 -14.40 -7.01
CA LYS A 269 7.34 -15.88 -6.96
C LYS A 269 6.89 -16.47 -5.64
N ALA A 270 6.82 -15.68 -4.57
CA ALA A 270 6.50 -16.12 -3.22
C ALA A 270 5.45 -15.19 -2.61
N MET A 271 4.76 -15.72 -1.59
CA MET A 271 3.68 -15.04 -0.86
C MET A 271 2.49 -14.63 -1.73
N ASN A 272 2.22 -15.30 -2.85
CA ASN A 272 1.17 -14.91 -3.78
C ASN A 272 0.41 -16.05 -4.47
N ASN A 273 0.79 -17.30 -4.25
CA ASN A 273 0.24 -18.45 -4.98
C ASN A 273 -0.10 -19.66 -4.08
N LEU A 274 -0.70 -20.69 -4.68
CA LEU A 274 -1.14 -21.91 -3.98
C LEU A 274 -0.03 -22.64 -3.21
N ALA A 275 1.18 -22.72 -3.76
CA ALA A 275 2.28 -23.41 -3.08
C ALA A 275 2.71 -22.68 -1.79
N ASP A 276 2.53 -21.36 -1.76
CA ASP A 276 2.81 -20.54 -0.59
C ASP A 276 1.84 -20.84 0.55
N ILE A 277 0.55 -21.14 0.26
CA ILE A 277 -0.45 -21.50 1.27
C ILE A 277 0.00 -22.72 2.09
N ASP A 278 0.45 -23.77 1.40
CA ASP A 278 0.94 -24.99 2.04
C ASP A 278 2.21 -24.73 2.88
N LEU A 279 3.12 -23.90 2.38
CA LEU A 279 4.35 -23.53 3.09
C LEU A 279 4.05 -22.68 4.33
N ILE A 280 3.17 -21.68 4.23
CA ILE A 280 2.69 -20.86 5.36
C ILE A 280 2.13 -21.77 6.46
N LYS A 281 1.28 -22.72 6.10
CA LYS A 281 0.68 -23.68 7.06
C LYS A 281 1.73 -24.60 7.68
N ARG A 282 2.65 -25.16 6.88
CA ARG A 282 3.72 -26.04 7.40
C ARG A 282 4.62 -25.32 8.40
N HIS A 283 4.92 -24.05 8.16
CA HIS A 283 5.74 -23.24 9.06
C HIS A 283 4.98 -22.61 10.24
N GLN A 284 3.64 -22.74 10.28
CA GLN A 284 2.78 -21.99 11.22
C GLN A 284 3.12 -20.48 11.19
N MET A 285 3.37 -19.97 9.98
CA MET A 285 3.86 -18.62 9.77
C MET A 285 2.71 -17.62 9.95
N PRO A 286 2.75 -16.72 10.93
CA PRO A 286 1.75 -15.67 11.04
C PRO A 286 1.95 -14.66 9.90
N ILE A 287 0.88 -14.19 9.28
CA ILE A 287 0.95 -13.33 8.09
C ILE A 287 0.09 -12.06 8.24
N CYS A 288 0.43 -11.06 7.44
CA CYS A 288 -0.51 -10.01 7.06
C CYS A 288 -1.20 -10.45 5.76
N MET A 289 -2.53 -10.53 5.77
CA MET A 289 -3.29 -10.82 4.55
C MET A 289 -3.66 -9.52 3.87
N ASP A 290 -3.10 -9.30 2.68
CA ASP A 290 -3.56 -8.25 1.79
C ASP A 290 -4.62 -8.79 0.84
N VAL A 291 -5.85 -8.36 1.06
CA VAL A 291 -7.01 -8.83 0.30
C VAL A 291 -6.99 -8.29 -1.13
N CYS A 292 -6.47 -7.09 -1.36
CA CYS A 292 -6.36 -6.52 -2.70
C CYS A 292 -5.41 -7.38 -3.55
N HIS A 293 -4.21 -7.65 -3.02
CA HIS A 293 -3.23 -8.52 -3.67
C HIS A 293 -3.74 -9.95 -3.89
N LEU A 294 -4.46 -10.51 -2.92
CA LEU A 294 -5.05 -11.84 -3.04
C LEU A 294 -6.09 -11.91 -4.16
N CYS A 295 -6.96 -10.90 -4.27
CA CYS A 295 -7.94 -10.80 -5.35
C CYS A 295 -7.27 -10.62 -6.72
N MET A 296 -6.18 -9.87 -6.82
CA MET A 296 -5.38 -9.80 -8.05
C MET A 296 -4.76 -11.16 -8.39
N GLY A 297 -4.31 -11.90 -7.37
CA GLY A 297 -3.79 -13.26 -7.50
C GLY A 297 -4.83 -14.25 -8.01
N ASP A 298 -6.08 -14.16 -7.56
CA ASP A 298 -7.23 -14.96 -8.03
C ASP A 298 -7.45 -14.81 -9.55
N LYS A 299 -7.06 -13.68 -10.16
CA LYS A 299 -7.12 -13.49 -11.62
C LYS A 299 -5.95 -14.10 -12.40
N VAL A 300 -4.86 -14.40 -11.71
CA VAL A 300 -3.61 -14.91 -12.33
C VAL A 300 -3.40 -16.40 -12.02
N PHE A 301 -3.87 -16.86 -10.87
CA PHE A 301 -3.69 -18.20 -10.35
C PHE A 301 -5.03 -18.90 -10.16
N ASP A 302 -5.03 -20.23 -10.17
CA ASP A 302 -6.24 -21.06 -10.08
C ASP A 302 -6.70 -21.23 -8.62
N PHE A 303 -7.06 -20.13 -7.96
CA PHE A 303 -7.64 -20.14 -6.61
C PHE A 303 -8.75 -19.11 -6.43
N VAL A 304 -9.61 -19.33 -5.43
CA VAL A 304 -10.66 -18.39 -5.02
C VAL A 304 -10.19 -17.61 -3.80
N ALA A 305 -10.10 -16.29 -3.91
CA ALA A 305 -9.55 -15.42 -2.85
C ALA A 305 -10.24 -15.63 -1.49
N ALA A 306 -11.59 -15.68 -1.48
CA ALA A 306 -12.35 -15.85 -0.23
C ALA A 306 -12.06 -17.18 0.49
N ASP A 307 -11.72 -18.23 -0.26
CA ASP A 307 -11.41 -19.53 0.34
C ASP A 307 -9.97 -19.56 0.89
N VAL A 308 -9.04 -18.85 0.26
CA VAL A 308 -7.69 -18.66 0.82
C VAL A 308 -7.74 -17.88 2.14
N VAL A 309 -8.56 -16.83 2.24
CA VAL A 309 -8.76 -16.10 3.51
C VAL A 309 -9.27 -17.04 4.60
N LYS A 310 -10.27 -17.87 4.30
CA LYS A 310 -10.83 -18.83 5.28
C LYS A 310 -9.82 -19.89 5.68
N ASP A 311 -9.06 -20.41 4.71
CA ASP A 311 -8.09 -21.48 4.95
C ASP A 311 -6.90 -21.03 5.81
N LEU A 312 -6.46 -19.78 5.60
CA LEU A 312 -5.36 -19.17 6.34
C LEU A 312 -5.82 -18.39 7.58
N ALA A 313 -7.12 -18.27 7.85
CA ALA A 313 -7.68 -17.50 8.97
C ALA A 313 -6.96 -17.69 10.33
N PRO A 314 -6.55 -18.91 10.75
CA PRO A 314 -5.83 -19.09 12.02
C PRO A 314 -4.44 -18.45 12.07
N LEU A 315 -3.85 -18.15 10.91
CA LEU A 315 -2.50 -17.60 10.75
C LEU A 315 -2.52 -16.11 10.36
N ILE A 316 -3.67 -15.57 9.96
CA ILE A 316 -3.81 -14.15 9.66
C ILE A 316 -3.87 -13.36 10.98
N ARG A 317 -2.92 -12.45 11.18
CA ARG A 317 -2.82 -11.63 12.41
C ARG A 317 -3.08 -10.15 12.18
N HIS A 318 -3.01 -9.74 10.92
CA HIS A 318 -3.19 -8.37 10.45
C HIS A 318 -3.76 -8.43 9.03
N VAL A 319 -4.53 -7.42 8.65
CA VAL A 319 -5.22 -7.41 7.38
C VAL A 319 -5.02 -6.06 6.70
N HIS A 320 -4.71 -6.07 5.42
CA HIS A 320 -4.79 -4.92 4.53
C HIS A 320 -6.00 -5.12 3.60
N ILE A 321 -6.84 -4.09 3.48
CA ILE A 321 -8.08 -4.12 2.69
C ILE A 321 -8.18 -2.94 1.74
N ALA A 322 -8.39 -3.27 0.47
CA ALA A 322 -8.89 -2.41 -0.58
C ALA A 322 -9.54 -3.33 -1.64
N ASP A 323 -10.24 -2.73 -2.60
CA ASP A 323 -10.74 -3.48 -3.75
C ASP A 323 -9.66 -3.59 -4.84
N ALA A 324 -9.86 -4.50 -5.80
CA ALA A 324 -8.93 -4.77 -6.89
C ALA A 324 -9.65 -4.92 -8.23
N LEU A 325 -9.00 -4.61 -9.34
CA LEU A 325 -9.52 -4.88 -10.68
C LEU A 325 -8.46 -5.62 -11.52
N GLY A 326 -8.84 -6.79 -12.04
CA GLY A 326 -7.94 -7.58 -12.86
C GLY A 326 -6.65 -7.97 -12.12
N HIS A 327 -5.52 -7.85 -12.80
CA HIS A 327 -4.20 -8.25 -12.27
C HIS A 327 -3.28 -7.07 -11.93
N ASP A 328 -3.72 -5.83 -12.18
CA ASP A 328 -2.90 -4.61 -12.05
C ASP A 328 -3.66 -3.38 -11.49
N GLY A 329 -4.96 -3.49 -11.23
CA GLY A 329 -5.78 -2.43 -10.62
C GLY A 329 -5.81 -2.52 -9.10
N GLU A 330 -4.74 -2.11 -8.44
CA GLU A 330 -4.55 -2.18 -6.98
C GLU A 330 -5.18 -0.98 -6.24
N GLY A 331 -5.68 -1.20 -5.02
CA GLY A 331 -6.04 -0.14 -4.09
C GLY A 331 -7.32 0.62 -4.45
N LEU A 332 -8.27 -0.01 -5.13
CA LEU A 332 -9.51 0.64 -5.57
C LEU A 332 -10.48 0.89 -4.40
N PRO A 333 -11.38 1.88 -4.51
CA PRO A 333 -12.51 2.02 -3.60
C PRO A 333 -13.38 0.75 -3.59
N PHE A 334 -13.94 0.45 -2.43
CA PHE A 334 -14.79 -0.72 -2.22
C PHE A 334 -16.02 -0.74 -3.14
N GLY A 335 -16.17 -1.81 -3.91
CA GLY A 335 -17.25 -2.00 -4.88
C GLY A 335 -16.95 -1.47 -6.29
N GLU A 336 -15.77 -0.89 -6.53
CA GLU A 336 -15.32 -0.48 -7.88
C GLU A 336 -14.47 -1.56 -8.57
N GLY A 337 -14.09 -2.61 -7.86
CA GLY A 337 -13.30 -3.73 -8.38
C GLY A 337 -14.14 -4.85 -8.99
N ASP A 338 -13.49 -6.01 -9.16
CA ASP A 338 -14.14 -7.22 -9.68
C ASP A 338 -15.23 -7.73 -8.70
N PRO A 339 -16.41 -8.15 -9.19
CA PRO A 339 -17.54 -8.50 -8.33
C PRO A 339 -17.26 -9.57 -7.26
N GLY A 340 -16.36 -10.52 -7.55
CA GLY A 340 -16.01 -11.61 -6.62
C GLY A 340 -15.16 -11.17 -5.42
N ASN A 341 -14.54 -9.98 -5.46
CA ASN A 341 -13.64 -9.52 -4.41
C ASN A 341 -14.35 -9.29 -3.08
N MET A 342 -15.64 -8.92 -3.14
CA MET A 342 -16.42 -8.60 -1.94
C MET A 342 -16.58 -9.81 -1.02
N ASP A 343 -16.55 -11.03 -1.54
CA ASP A 343 -16.58 -12.25 -0.73
C ASP A 343 -15.30 -12.41 0.10
N ALA A 344 -14.14 -12.08 -0.48
CA ALA A 344 -12.85 -12.11 0.21
C ALA A 344 -12.75 -10.98 1.25
N ILE A 345 -13.21 -9.78 0.90
CA ILE A 345 -13.28 -8.63 1.82
C ILE A 345 -14.20 -8.95 2.99
N ALA A 346 -15.39 -9.51 2.73
CA ALA A 346 -16.32 -9.92 3.78
C ALA A 346 -15.69 -10.97 4.70
N ALA A 347 -15.02 -11.99 4.16
CA ALA A 347 -14.30 -12.99 4.95
C ALA A 347 -13.22 -12.33 5.84
N ALA A 348 -12.42 -11.42 5.29
CA ALA A 348 -11.37 -10.72 6.04
C ALA A 348 -11.94 -9.79 7.13
N MET A 349 -13.09 -9.17 6.89
CA MET A 349 -13.79 -8.33 7.87
C MET A 349 -14.26 -9.12 9.11
N THR A 350 -14.50 -10.43 8.99
CA THR A 350 -14.85 -11.29 10.14
C THR A 350 -13.67 -11.66 11.03
N LEU A 351 -12.42 -11.48 10.56
CA LEU A 351 -11.24 -11.85 11.32
C LEU A 351 -11.04 -10.92 12.51
N ASP A 352 -10.60 -11.46 13.65
CA ASP A 352 -10.15 -10.63 14.76
C ASP A 352 -8.74 -10.10 14.46
N GLY A 353 -8.59 -8.78 14.46
CA GLY A 353 -7.34 -8.12 14.07
C GLY A 353 -7.56 -6.72 13.53
N ILE A 354 -6.47 -5.97 13.42
CA ILE A 354 -6.47 -4.65 12.78
C ILE A 354 -6.63 -4.82 11.27
N LYS A 355 -7.41 -3.93 10.66
CA LYS A 355 -7.70 -3.92 9.23
C LYS A 355 -7.31 -2.55 8.66
N VAL A 356 -6.18 -2.49 7.98
CA VAL A 356 -5.65 -1.25 7.39
C VAL A 356 -6.35 -1.01 6.06
N ILE A 357 -6.90 0.18 5.88
CA ILE A 357 -7.58 0.58 4.64
C ILE A 357 -6.53 1.14 3.67
N GLU A 358 -6.18 0.35 2.65
CA GLU A 358 -5.12 0.69 1.69
C GLU A 358 -5.68 1.19 0.34
N VAL A 359 -6.77 1.97 0.41
CA VAL A 359 -7.28 2.65 -0.79
C VAL A 359 -6.21 3.63 -1.30
N TRP A 360 -5.86 3.50 -2.57
CA TRP A 360 -4.78 4.26 -3.19
C TRP A 360 -5.02 5.75 -3.04
N GLN A 361 -3.96 6.47 -2.63
CA GLN A 361 -4.00 7.90 -2.38
C GLN A 361 -5.09 8.34 -1.38
N GLY A 362 -5.54 7.46 -0.49
CA GLY A 362 -6.61 7.77 0.46
C GLY A 362 -6.32 8.95 1.39
N HIS A 363 -5.03 9.24 1.64
CA HIS A 363 -4.54 10.37 2.44
C HIS A 363 -4.64 11.73 1.72
N LEU A 364 -4.72 11.75 0.38
CA LEU A 364 -4.82 13.00 -0.38
C LEU A 364 -6.14 13.71 -0.08
N ASN A 365 -6.17 15.01 -0.41
CA ASN A 365 -7.34 15.87 -0.17
C ASN A 365 -7.78 15.85 1.31
N GLY A 366 -6.80 15.78 2.21
CA GLY A 366 -6.97 15.73 3.66
C GLY A 366 -7.47 14.39 4.22
N GLY A 367 -7.40 13.29 3.46
CA GLY A 367 -7.90 11.97 3.88
C GLY A 367 -9.25 11.59 3.28
N ASP A 368 -9.62 12.16 2.13
CA ASP A 368 -10.98 12.00 1.60
C ASP A 368 -11.30 10.57 1.12
N GLY A 369 -10.32 9.89 0.55
CA GLY A 369 -10.48 8.50 0.15
C GLY A 369 -10.73 7.60 1.37
N PHE A 370 -10.00 7.84 2.46
CA PHE A 370 -10.23 7.13 3.73
C PHE A 370 -11.62 7.44 4.32
N ALA A 371 -12.07 8.69 4.28
CA ALA A 371 -13.40 9.06 4.76
C ALA A 371 -14.52 8.29 4.03
N ARG A 372 -14.44 8.22 2.70
CA ARG A 372 -15.41 7.45 1.88
C ARG A 372 -15.33 5.96 2.17
N ALA A 373 -14.12 5.42 2.29
CA ALA A 373 -13.90 4.01 2.61
C ALA A 373 -14.51 3.63 3.97
N LEU A 374 -14.35 4.47 5.00
CA LEU A 374 -14.94 4.23 6.32
C LEU A 374 -16.47 4.20 6.27
N ILE A 375 -17.09 5.12 5.51
CA ILE A 375 -18.54 5.18 5.33
C ILE A 375 -19.04 3.94 4.61
N ASP A 376 -18.45 3.61 3.46
CA ASP A 376 -18.86 2.47 2.64
C ASP A 376 -18.70 1.13 3.40
N LEU A 377 -17.56 0.92 4.08
CA LEU A 377 -17.36 -0.27 4.91
C LEU A 377 -18.40 -0.37 6.02
N LYS A 378 -18.76 0.76 6.67
CA LYS A 378 -19.82 0.77 7.69
C LYS A 378 -21.17 0.38 7.07
N GLU A 379 -21.55 0.97 5.95
CA GLU A 379 -22.82 0.68 5.27
C GLU A 379 -22.93 -0.80 4.87
N ARG A 380 -21.81 -1.43 4.51
CA ARG A 380 -21.76 -2.84 4.12
C ARG A 380 -21.77 -3.81 5.30
N PHE A 381 -21.06 -3.49 6.38
CA PHE A 381 -20.71 -4.46 7.42
C PHE A 381 -21.27 -4.14 8.82
N ASP A 382 -21.81 -2.95 9.05
CA ASP A 382 -22.47 -2.65 10.33
C ASP A 382 -23.75 -3.50 10.50
N GLY A 383 -23.84 -4.24 11.61
CA GLY A 383 -24.95 -5.14 11.89
C GLY A 383 -24.91 -6.53 11.21
N ARG A 384 -23.87 -6.85 10.43
CA ARG A 384 -23.62 -8.20 9.92
C ARG A 384 -22.59 -8.89 10.82
N GLN A 385 -23.06 -9.55 11.87
CA GLN A 385 -22.26 -10.47 12.68
C GLN A 385 -22.44 -11.91 12.21
#